data_AF-A0A239LY16-F1
#
_entry.id   AF-A0A239LY16-F1
#
_cell.length_a   1.000
_cell.length_b   1.000
_cell.length_c   1.000
_cell.angle_alpha   90.00
_cell.angle_beta   90.00
_cell.angle_gamma   90.00
#
_symmetry.space_group_name_H-M   'P 1'
#
loop_
_entity.id
_entity.type
_entity.pdbx_description
1 polymer ?
#
loop_
_entity_poly.entity_id
_entity_poly.type
_entity_poly.pdbx_seq_one_letter_code
_entity_poly.pdbx_strand_id
1 'polypeptide(L)'
;MSNIIESRRIAEHLVTLAGLLDAEVIRANMLGLPLRRNLEREAREIRMLADKLWDAAVAIPLHADEAVEAGRSPQARPADEEESPARLALVRGA
;
A
#
# COMPACT_ATOMS: atom_id res chain seq x y z
N MET A 1 -22.07 -5.23 17.71
CA MET A 1 -22.39 -5.06 16.28
C MET A 1 -21.17 -5.53 15.51
N SER A 2 -21.27 -6.59 14.72
CA SER A 2 -20.18 -7.03 13.84
C SER A 2 -20.13 -6.11 12.63
N ASN A 3 -19.03 -5.38 12.43
CA ASN A 3 -18.80 -4.66 11.18
C ASN A 3 -18.62 -5.71 10.09
N ILE A 4 -19.54 -5.75 9.14
CA ILE A 4 -19.51 -6.67 8.00
C ILE A 4 -19.46 -5.80 6.76
N ILE A 5 -18.55 -6.12 5.84
CA ILE A 5 -18.56 -5.55 4.50
C ILE A 5 -19.02 -6.60 3.51
N GLU A 6 -19.88 -6.19 2.60
CA GLU A 6 -20.27 -7.05 1.48
C GLU A 6 -19.11 -7.10 0.48
N SER A 7 -18.69 -8.31 0.10
CA SER A 7 -17.68 -8.52 -0.95
C SER A 7 -17.98 -7.74 -2.24
N ARG A 8 -19.27 -7.57 -2.57
CA ARG A 8 -19.74 -6.74 -3.67
C ARG A 8 -19.25 -5.30 -3.59
N ARG A 9 -19.32 -4.68 -2.41
CA ARG A 9 -18.85 -3.30 -2.20
C ARG A 9 -17.34 -3.20 -2.36
N ILE A 10 -16.59 -4.22 -1.95
CA ILE A 10 -15.14 -4.29 -2.20
C ILE A 10 -14.87 -4.40 -3.70
N ALA A 11 -15.58 -5.28 -4.41
CA ALA A 11 -15.44 -5.45 -5.85
C ALA A 11 -15.69 -4.13 -6.62
N GLU A 12 -16.70 -3.36 -6.24
CA GLU A 12 -16.98 -2.03 -6.83
C GLU A 12 -15.81 -1.05 -6.66
N HIS A 13 -15.19 -1.02 -5.48
CA HIS A 13 -13.99 -0.21 -5.23
C HIS A 13 -12.79 -0.69 -6.04
N LEU A 14 -12.60 -2.00 -6.19
CA LEU A 14 -11.52 -2.56 -7.01
C LEU A 14 -11.72 -2.25 -8.51
N VAL A 15 -12.95 -2.28 -9.02
CA VAL A 15 -13.25 -1.85 -10.40
C VAL A 15 -12.88 -0.38 -10.60
N THR A 16 -13.21 0.48 -9.62
CA THR A 16 -12.85 1.90 -9.67
C THR A 16 -11.33 2.07 -9.70
N LEU A 17 -10.60 1.34 -8.84
CA LEU A 17 -9.14 1.38 -8.79
C LEU A 17 -8.50 0.93 -10.12
N ALA A 18 -9.01 -0.15 -10.73
CA ALA A 18 -8.53 -0.61 -12.02
C ALA A 18 -8.74 0.45 -13.13
N GLY A 19 -9.87 1.16 -13.11
CA GLY A 19 -10.11 2.27 -14.03
C GLY A 19 -9.15 3.44 -13.85
N LEU A 20 -8.77 3.76 -12.61
CA LEU A 20 -7.74 4.76 -12.34
C LEU A 20 -6.37 4.31 -12.87
N LEU A 21 -6.01 3.04 -12.70
CA LEU A 21 -4.76 2.50 -13.26
C LEU A 21 -4.75 2.52 -14.79
N ASP A 22 -5.89 2.29 -15.46
CA ASP A 22 -6.00 2.45 -16.92
C ASP A 22 -5.75 3.89 -17.36
N ALA A 23 -6.30 4.87 -16.63
CA ALA A 23 -6.02 6.29 -16.91
C ALA A 23 -4.53 6.60 -16.74
N GLU A 24 -3.88 5.99 -15.75
CA GLU A 24 -2.45 6.10 -15.51
C GLU A 24 -1.59 5.45 -16.60
N VAL A 25 -2.04 4.31 -17.15
CA VAL A 25 -1.41 3.69 -18.32
C VAL A 25 -1.41 4.64 -19.51
N ILE A 26 -2.54 5.31 -19.78
CA ILE A 26 -2.65 6.28 -20.87
C ILE A 26 -1.67 7.43 -20.66
N ARG A 27 -1.63 7.99 -19.44
CA ARG A 27 -0.72 9.07 -19.07
C ARG A 27 0.75 8.66 -19.20
N ALA A 28 1.12 7.49 -18.70
CA ALA A 28 2.47 6.94 -18.81
C ALA A 28 2.89 6.74 -20.27
N ASN A 29 1.97 6.28 -21.12
CA ASN A 29 2.21 6.11 -22.55
C ASN A 29 2.44 7.45 -23.26
N MET A 30 1.66 8.48 -22.93
CA MET A 30 1.84 9.84 -23.48
C MET A 30 3.17 10.47 -23.06
N LEU A 31 3.63 10.18 -21.84
CA LEU A 31 4.89 10.70 -21.29
C LEU A 31 6.11 9.82 -21.64
N GLY A 32 5.93 8.71 -22.36
CA GLY A 32 7.02 7.80 -22.71
C GLY A 32 7.64 7.08 -21.51
N LEU A 33 6.90 6.93 -20.40
CA LEU A 33 7.41 6.32 -19.18
C LEU A 33 7.45 4.78 -19.29
N PRO A 34 8.52 4.12 -18.83
CA PRO A 34 8.72 2.67 -18.97
C PRO A 34 7.82 1.82 -18.04
N LEU A 35 6.99 2.45 -17.20
CA LEU A 35 6.14 1.81 -16.21
C LEU A 35 4.77 1.34 -16.75
N ARG A 36 4.45 1.67 -18.01
CA ARG A 36 3.18 1.33 -18.66
C ARG A 36 2.78 -0.14 -18.50
N ARG A 37 3.71 -1.06 -18.76
CA ARG A 37 3.47 -2.52 -18.71
C ARG A 37 3.16 -3.01 -17.28
N ASN A 38 3.75 -2.39 -16.27
CA ASN A 38 3.49 -2.75 -14.87
C ASN A 38 2.09 -2.30 -14.46
N LEU A 39 1.73 -1.06 -14.79
CA LEU A 39 0.38 -0.53 -14.53
C LEU A 39 -0.70 -1.35 -15.25
N GLU A 40 -0.49 -1.72 -16.52
CA GLU A 40 -1.42 -2.59 -17.27
C GLU A 40 -1.58 -3.97 -16.60
N ARG A 41 -0.48 -4.53 -16.06
CA ARG A 41 -0.52 -5.82 -15.36
C ARG A 41 -1.32 -5.68 -14.06
N GLU A 42 -1.03 -4.68 -13.25
CA GLU A 42 -1.73 -4.41 -11.99
C GLU A 42 -3.24 -4.14 -12.21
N ALA A 43 -3.60 -3.36 -13.24
CA ALA A 43 -4.99 -3.11 -13.59
C ALA A 43 -5.75 -4.39 -13.97
N ARG A 44 -5.09 -5.36 -14.62
CA ARG A 44 -5.67 -6.68 -14.93
C ARG A 44 -5.81 -7.54 -13.67
N GLU A 45 -4.79 -7.58 -12.82
CA GLU A 45 -4.82 -8.34 -11.57
C GLU A 45 -5.93 -7.87 -10.65
N ILE A 46 -6.11 -6.55 -10.50
CA ILE A 46 -7.18 -5.96 -9.69
C ILE A 46 -8.56 -6.27 -10.26
N ARG A 47 -8.74 -6.25 -11.59
CA ARG A 47 -10.01 -6.67 -12.20
C ARG A 47 -10.33 -8.14 -11.94
N MET A 48 -9.36 -9.04 -12.08
CA MET A 48 -9.57 -10.44 -11.76
C MET A 48 -9.96 -10.65 -10.28
N LEU A 49 -9.42 -9.84 -9.37
CA LEU A 49 -9.81 -9.88 -7.95
C LEU A 49 -11.23 -9.34 -7.74
N ALA A 50 -11.59 -8.25 -8.43
CA ALA A 50 -12.94 -7.70 -8.39
C ALA A 50 -13.96 -8.73 -8.87
N ASP A 51 -13.70 -9.40 -10.00
CA ASP A 51 -14.58 -10.43 -10.57
C ASP A 51 -14.77 -11.59 -9.58
N LYS A 52 -13.67 -12.09 -8.98
CA LYS A 52 -13.75 -13.15 -7.97
C LYS A 52 -14.60 -12.76 -6.76
N LEU A 53 -14.48 -11.51 -6.28
CA LEU A 53 -15.26 -11.03 -5.15
C LEU A 53 -16.72 -10.78 -5.53
N TRP A 54 -16.97 -10.35 -6.77
CA TRP A 54 -18.31 -10.17 -7.32
C TRP A 54 -19.08 -11.48 -7.36
N ASP A 55 -18.44 -12.54 -7.86
CA ASP A 55 -19.03 -13.87 -7.97
C ASP A 55 -19.18 -14.57 -6.61
N ALA A 56 -18.28 -14.32 -5.67
CA ALA A 56 -18.30 -14.95 -4.36
C ALA A 56 -19.52 -14.50 -3.51
N ALA A 57 -19.95 -13.23 -3.63
CA ALA A 57 -21.09 -12.67 -2.89
C ALA A 57 -21.09 -12.96 -1.37
N VAL A 58 -19.90 -13.08 -0.76
CA VAL A 58 -19.69 -13.39 0.66
C VAL A 58 -19.75 -12.13 1.52
N ALA A 59 -20.29 -12.24 2.73
CA ALA A 59 -20.18 -11.26 3.79
C ALA A 59 -18.82 -11.40 4.50
N ILE A 60 -17.98 -10.38 4.43
CA ILE A 60 -16.63 -10.41 5.01
C ILE A 60 -16.67 -9.72 6.38
N PRO A 61 -16.37 -10.44 7.47
CA PRO A 61 -16.27 -9.81 8.80
C PRO A 61 -15.06 -8.87 8.83
N LEU A 62 -15.31 -7.61 9.20
CA LEU A 62 -14.27 -6.63 9.47
C LEU A 62 -13.90 -6.74 10.95
N HIS A 63 -12.73 -7.30 11.24
CA HIS A 63 -12.14 -7.19 12.56
C HIS A 63 -11.64 -5.76 12.73
N ALA A 64 -12.32 -4.98 13.58
CA ALA A 64 -11.74 -3.75 14.10
C ALA A 64 -10.56 -4.15 14.99
N ASP A 65 -9.37 -3.63 14.68
CA ASP A 65 -8.22 -3.51 15.60
C ASP A 65 -7.21 -4.66 15.80
N GLU A 66 -6.94 -5.51 14.80
CA GLU A 66 -5.71 -6.34 14.85
C GLU A 66 -4.69 -6.07 13.72
N ALA A 67 -4.94 -5.07 12.87
CA ALA A 67 -4.04 -4.70 11.77
C ALA A 67 -3.01 -3.60 12.11
N VAL A 68 -2.69 -3.38 13.39
CA VAL A 68 -1.62 -2.43 13.79
C VAL A 68 -0.35 -3.14 14.32
N GLU A 69 -0.40 -4.45 14.61
CA GLU A 69 0.79 -5.16 15.13
C GLU A 69 1.54 -5.98 14.07
N ALA A 70 0.90 -6.43 12.98
CA ALA A 70 1.56 -7.23 11.94
C ALA A 70 2.51 -6.45 11.01
N GLY A 71 2.61 -5.13 11.18
CA GLY A 71 3.54 -4.24 10.46
C GLY A 71 4.79 -3.84 11.25
N ARG A 72 4.91 -4.18 12.53
CA ARG A 72 6.17 -4.04 13.26
C ARG A 72 7.03 -5.28 13.02
N SER A 73 7.79 -5.23 11.93
CA SER A 73 8.99 -6.06 11.81
C SER A 73 9.84 -5.86 13.08
N PRO A 74 10.31 -6.91 13.77
CA PRO A 74 11.34 -6.79 14.79
C PRO A 74 12.68 -6.56 14.09
N GLN A 75 12.83 -5.40 13.46
CA GLN A 75 14.09 -4.93 12.90
C GLN A 75 14.47 -3.65 13.61
N ALA A 76 15.34 -3.85 14.62
CA ALA A 76 16.39 -2.96 15.05
C ALA A 76 16.02 -1.47 15.10
N ARG A 77 15.62 -1.03 16.29
CA ARG A 77 16.12 0.27 16.78
C ARG A 77 17.64 0.26 16.57
N PRO A 78 18.28 1.33 16.04
CA PRO A 78 19.69 1.49 16.29
C PRO A 78 19.85 1.56 17.81
N ALA A 79 20.44 0.51 18.37
CA ALA A 79 21.08 0.60 19.67
C ALA A 79 22.35 1.40 19.43
N ASP A 80 22.26 2.71 19.65
CA ASP A 80 23.37 3.53 20.07
C ASP A 80 22.80 4.51 21.10
N GLU A 81 22.76 4.03 22.34
CA GLU A 81 22.88 4.89 23.49
C GLU A 81 24.24 5.60 23.39
N GLU A 82 24.25 6.92 23.45
CA GLU A 82 25.03 7.70 24.42
C GLU A 82 25.07 9.16 23.99
N GLU A 83 24.22 9.95 24.62
CA GLU A 83 24.48 11.36 24.79
C GLU A 83 25.66 11.49 25.78
N SER A 84 26.87 11.79 25.29
CA SER A 84 27.99 12.22 26.14
C SER A 84 28.67 13.47 25.54
N PRO A 85 28.66 14.61 26.24
CA PRO A 85 29.03 15.94 25.73
C PRO A 85 30.55 16.19 25.75
N ALA A 86 31.32 15.45 24.94
CA ALA A 86 32.78 15.54 24.94
C ALA A 86 33.46 15.85 23.59
N ARG A 87 32.73 16.32 22.56
CA ARG A 87 33.37 16.80 21.31
C ARG A 87 33.01 18.22 20.92
N LEU A 88 32.85 19.06 21.93
CA LEU A 88 32.91 20.51 21.83
C LEU A 88 34.38 20.97 21.79
N ALA A 89 35.18 20.56 20.80
CA ALA A 89 36.57 21.07 20.63
C ALA A 89 37.26 20.77 19.28
N LEU A 90 36.55 20.60 18.15
CA LEU A 90 37.24 20.50 16.85
C LEU A 90 36.48 21.16 15.69
N VAL A 91 35.83 22.30 15.99
CA VAL A 91 35.26 23.21 14.98
C VAL A 91 35.76 24.66 15.18
N ARG A 92 36.85 24.86 15.93
CA ARG A 92 37.56 26.15 16.01
C ARG A 92 39.08 25.95 16.10
N GLY A 93 39.78 26.42 15.06
CA GLY A 93 41.24 26.59 15.03
C GLY A 93 41.88 25.79 13.88
N ALA A 94 42.63 26.33 12.91
CA ALA A 94 43.52 27.50 12.96
C ALA A 94 44.49 27.45 14.15
#